data_AF-A0A670Z2Z6-F1
#
_entry.id   AF-A0A670Z2Z6-F1
#
_cell.length_a   1.000
_cell.length_b   1.000
_cell.length_c   1.000
_cell.angle_alpha   90.00
_cell.angle_beta   90.00
_cell.angle_gamma   90.00
#
_symmetry.space_group_name_H-M   'P 1'
#
loop_
_entity.id
_entity.type
_entity.pdbx_description
1 polymer ?
#
loop_
_entity_poly.entity_id
_entity_poly.type
_entity_poly.pdbx_seq_one_letter_code
_entity_poly.pdbx_strand_id
1 'polypeptide(L)'
;MEMATPVTHPIRGLDRSCQYTADEYQAVQAALRQRLGPEYISSRQAGGGQKVCYIEGHRVISLANEMFGYNGWAHSVTQQNVDFVDLNNGKFYVGVCAFVKVQLKVSMLEI
;
A
#
# COMPACT_ATOMS: atom_id res chain seq x y z
N MET A 1 6.24 -2.80 -29.40
CA MET A 1 5.02 -2.38 -28.70
C MET A 1 4.56 -3.57 -27.91
N GLU A 2 5.19 -3.81 -26.76
CA GLU A 2 4.88 -4.94 -25.90
C GLU A 2 3.96 -4.41 -24.81
N MET A 3 2.70 -4.86 -24.82
CA MET A 3 1.79 -4.59 -23.73
C MET A 3 2.30 -5.38 -22.53
N ALA A 4 2.91 -4.69 -21.57
CA ALA A 4 3.23 -5.28 -20.28
C ALA A 4 1.92 -5.82 -19.69
N THR A 5 1.77 -7.13 -19.69
CA THR A 5 0.64 -7.82 -19.05
C THR A 5 0.60 -7.41 -17.57
N PRO A 6 -0.58 -7.10 -17.00
CA PRO A 6 -0.68 -6.85 -15.57
C PRO A 6 -0.16 -8.09 -14.84
N VAL A 7 0.83 -7.91 -13.97
CA VAL A 7 1.29 -8.96 -13.07
C VAL A 7 0.24 -9.12 -11.98
N THR A 8 -0.92 -9.66 -12.34
CA THR A 8 -1.93 -10.07 -11.38
C THR A 8 -1.48 -11.42 -10.86
N HIS A 9 -0.75 -11.44 -9.75
CA HIS A 9 -0.74 -12.63 -8.91
C HIS A 9 -2.06 -12.61 -8.14
N PRO A 10 -3.09 -13.39 -8.50
CA PRO A 10 -4.13 -13.69 -7.53
C PRO A 10 -3.40 -14.31 -6.34
N ILE A 11 -3.47 -13.67 -5.17
CA ILE A 11 -3.00 -14.28 -3.93
C ILE A 11 -3.91 -15.49 -3.69
N ARG A 12 -3.52 -16.65 -4.24
CA ARG A 12 -4.09 -17.95 -3.89
C ARG A 12 -3.84 -18.12 -2.39
N GLY A 13 -4.91 -18.15 -1.61
CA GLY A 13 -4.85 -18.69 -0.24
C GLY A 13 -5.05 -17.73 0.91
N LEU A 14 -5.61 -16.51 0.73
CA LEU A 14 -6.30 -15.91 1.88
C LEU A 14 -7.55 -16.75 2.16
N ASP A 15 -7.41 -17.66 3.12
CA ASP A 15 -8.54 -18.30 3.75
C ASP A 15 -9.43 -17.21 4.34
N ARG A 16 -10.56 -16.95 3.66
CA ARG A 16 -11.50 -15.88 4.02
C ARG A 16 -12.33 -16.23 5.27
N SER A 17 -12.07 -17.37 5.91
CA SER A 17 -12.82 -17.85 7.08
C SER A 17 -12.28 -17.36 8.43
N CYS A 18 -11.15 -16.64 8.46
CA CYS A 18 -10.53 -16.22 9.71
C CYS A 18 -11.07 -14.86 10.20
N GLN A 19 -12.19 -14.89 10.92
CA GLN A 19 -12.71 -13.72 11.63
C GLN A 19 -11.72 -13.27 12.73
N TYR A 20 -11.62 -11.96 12.95
CA TYR A 20 -10.89 -11.41 14.10
C TYR A 20 -11.56 -11.88 15.39
N THR A 21 -10.77 -12.36 16.35
CA THR A 21 -11.26 -12.53 17.73
C THR A 21 -11.54 -11.15 18.35
N ALA A 22 -12.38 -11.08 19.39
CA ALA A 22 -12.65 -9.82 20.07
C ALA A 22 -11.36 -9.15 20.59
N ASP A 23 -10.43 -9.95 21.14
CA ASP A 23 -9.15 -9.47 21.66
C ASP A 23 -8.24 -8.96 20.52
N GLU A 24 -8.15 -9.70 19.42
CA GLU A 24 -7.36 -9.28 18.25
C GLU A 24 -7.92 -7.98 17.65
N TYR A 25 -9.25 -7.89 17.53
CA TYR A 25 -9.91 -6.67 17.07
C TYR A 25 -9.59 -5.47 17.97
N GLN A 26 -9.71 -5.62 19.30
CA GLN A 26 -9.41 -4.51 20.23
C GLN A 26 -7.94 -4.12 20.19
N ALA A 27 -7.02 -5.09 20.12
CA ALA A 27 -5.58 -4.83 20.04
C ALA A 27 -5.23 -4.07 18.75
N VAL A 28 -5.71 -4.53 17.59
CA VAL A 28 -5.49 -3.87 16.29
C VAL A 28 -6.11 -2.47 16.29
N GLN A 29 -7.33 -2.32 16.80
CA GLN A 29 -8.02 -1.03 16.87
C GLN A 29 -7.30 -0.03 17.77
N ALA A 30 -6.75 -0.49 18.90
CA ALA A 30 -5.96 0.35 19.80
C ALA A 30 -4.64 0.76 19.14
N ALA A 31 -3.96 -0.16 18.48
CA ALA A 31 -2.68 0.10 17.81
C ALA A 31 -2.83 1.05 16.61
N LEU A 32 -3.88 0.92 15.79
CA LEU A 32 -4.14 1.81 14.64
C LEU A 32 -4.40 3.27 15.04
N ARG A 33 -4.76 3.54 16.30
CA ARG A 33 -4.96 4.91 16.82
C ARG A 33 -3.65 5.60 17.19
N GLN A 34 -2.56 4.85 17.30
CA GLN A 34 -1.26 5.41 17.65
C GLN A 34 -0.66 6.18 16.47
N ARG A 35 -0.03 7.31 16.77
CA ARG A 35 0.76 8.04 15.77
C ARG A 35 2.13 7.40 15.65
N LEU A 36 2.64 7.35 14.42
CA LEU A 36 4.00 6.92 14.18
C LEU A 36 4.99 7.93 14.77
N GLY A 37 6.06 7.42 15.38
CA GLY A 37 7.16 8.22 15.84
C GLY A 37 7.99 8.82 14.69
N PRO A 38 8.87 9.80 14.98
CA PRO A 38 9.70 10.46 13.98
C PRO A 38 10.64 9.50 13.22
N GLU A 39 10.98 8.35 13.80
CA GLU A 39 11.80 7.29 13.20
C GLU A 39 11.19 6.66 11.94
N TYR A 40 9.88 6.82 11.73
CA TYR A 40 9.18 6.37 10.51
C TYR A 40 9.07 7.45 9.43
N ILE A 41 9.44 8.69 9.75
CA ILE A 41 9.18 9.85 8.90
C ILE A 41 10.44 10.27 8.15
N SER A 42 10.47 9.96 6.86
CA SER A 42 11.47 10.47 5.92
C SER A 42 11.01 11.81 5.33
N SER A 43 11.94 12.54 4.72
CA SER A 43 11.62 13.82 4.07
C SER A 43 12.47 14.09 2.84
N ARG A 44 11.89 14.81 1.89
CA ARG A 44 12.59 15.26 0.67
C ARG A 44 12.26 16.71 0.34
N GLN A 45 13.14 17.37 -0.41
CA GLN A 45 12.84 18.66 -1.01
C GLN A 45 11.88 18.46 -2.19
N ALA A 46 10.90 19.35 -2.31
CA ALA A 46 9.95 19.44 -3.42
C ALA A 46 10.14 20.76 -4.18
N GLY A 47 9.38 20.93 -5.27
CA GLY A 47 9.37 22.18 -6.03
C GLY A 47 9.05 23.39 -5.14
N GLY A 48 9.65 24.54 -5.44
CA GLY A 48 9.45 25.77 -4.66
C GLY A 48 10.12 25.77 -3.27
N GLY A 49 11.09 24.89 -3.02
CA GLY A 49 11.87 24.86 -1.77
C GLY A 49 11.14 24.26 -0.57
N GLN A 50 9.94 23.71 -0.78
CA GLN A 50 9.16 23.08 0.28
C GLN A 50 9.75 21.72 0.67
N LYS A 51 9.60 21.35 1.95
CA LYS A 51 9.96 20.03 2.47
C LYS A 51 8.69 19.19 2.61
N VAL A 52 8.69 17.99 2.03
CA VAL A 52 7.56 17.06 2.11
C VAL A 52 7.98 15.83 2.92
N CYS A 53 7.16 15.49 3.90
CA CYS A 53 7.34 14.30 4.75
C CYS A 53 6.58 13.11 4.16
N TYR A 54 7.18 11.92 4.26
CA TYR A 54 6.60 10.67 3.77
C TYR A 54 7.14 9.48 4.59
N ILE A 55 6.48 8.33 4.47
CA ILE A 55 6.95 7.06 5.03
C ILE A 55 7.48 6.21 3.88
N GLU A 56 8.62 5.58 4.06
CA GLU A 56 9.23 4.72 3.05
C GLU A 56 8.41 3.43 2.86
N GLY A 57 8.29 2.97 1.61
CA GLY A 57 7.42 1.84 1.28
C GLY A 57 7.71 0.57 2.09
N HIS A 58 8.99 0.25 2.31
CA HIS A 58 9.38 -0.92 3.11
C HIS A 58 8.92 -0.82 4.57
N ARG A 59 8.88 0.39 5.15
CA ARG A 59 8.39 0.62 6.52
C ARG A 59 6.89 0.38 6.61
N VAL A 60 6.12 0.85 5.62
CA VAL A 60 4.66 0.58 5.57
C VAL A 60 4.38 -0.91 5.43
N ILE A 61 5.16 -1.63 4.62
CA ILE A 61 5.03 -3.09 4.48
C ILE A 61 5.34 -3.81 5.81
N SER A 62 6.43 -3.45 6.49
CA SER A 62 6.75 -4.02 7.81
C SER A 62 5.66 -3.73 8.84
N LEU A 63 5.17 -2.48 8.91
CA LEU A 63 4.07 -2.10 9.80
C LEU A 63 2.82 -2.93 9.53
N ALA A 64 2.45 -3.14 8.26
CA ALA A 64 1.30 -3.98 7.92
C ALA A 64 1.50 -5.45 8.34
N ASN A 65 2.71 -5.99 8.16
CA ASN A 65 3.05 -7.35 8.61
C ASN A 65 3.04 -7.50 10.13
N GLU A 66 3.49 -6.49 10.87
CA GLU A 66 3.45 -6.48 12.35
C GLU A 66 2.02 -6.35 12.87
N MET A 67 1.20 -5.51 12.22
CA MET A 67 -0.17 -5.22 12.66
C MET A 67 -1.17 -6.30 12.29
N PHE A 68 -1.06 -6.89 11.09
CA PHE A 68 -2.04 -7.84 10.56
C PHE A 68 -1.48 -9.25 10.41
N GLY A 69 -0.17 -9.46 10.59
CA GLY A 69 0.50 -10.70 10.24
C GLY A 69 0.75 -10.80 8.73
N TYR A 70 1.79 -11.52 8.32
CA TYR A 70 2.18 -11.67 6.90
C TYR A 70 1.07 -12.27 6.00
N ASN A 71 0.12 -12.99 6.60
CA ASN A 71 -1.02 -13.62 5.92
C ASN A 71 -2.36 -12.95 6.25
N GLY A 72 -2.39 -11.92 7.10
CA GLY A 72 -3.63 -11.25 7.49
C GLY A 72 -4.00 -10.04 6.63
N TRP A 73 -3.14 -9.69 5.68
CA TRP A 73 -3.42 -8.67 4.66
C TRP A 73 -2.87 -9.09 3.30
N ALA A 74 -3.44 -8.52 2.26
CA ALA A 74 -2.96 -8.62 0.89
C ALA A 74 -3.24 -7.33 0.14
N HIS A 75 -2.58 -7.18 -1.00
CA HIS A 75 -2.87 -6.11 -1.94
C HIS A 75 -2.90 -6.64 -3.38
N SER A 76 -3.56 -5.90 -4.25
CA SER A 76 -3.57 -6.15 -5.70
C SER A 76 -3.57 -4.84 -6.46
N VAL A 77 -2.77 -4.73 -7.51
CA VAL A 77 -2.87 -3.64 -8.48
C VAL A 77 -4.06 -3.92 -9.40
N THR A 78 -5.14 -3.17 -9.25
CA THR A 78 -6.38 -3.38 -10.02
C THR A 78 -6.33 -2.72 -11.40
N GLN A 79 -5.59 -1.63 -11.53
CA GLN A 79 -5.35 -0.94 -12.79
C GLN A 79 -4.03 -0.18 -12.69
N GLN A 80 -3.30 -0.10 -13.80
CA GLN A 80 -2.12 0.75 -13.95
C GLN A 80 -2.19 1.38 -15.33
N ASN A 81 -2.06 2.70 -15.42
CA ASN A 81 -2.15 3.44 -16.66
C ASN A 81 -0.97 4.41 -16.80
N VAL A 82 -0.46 4.52 -18.02
CA VAL A 82 0.54 5.54 -18.38
C VAL A 82 -0.22 6.75 -18.88
N ASP A 83 -0.13 7.86 -18.14
CA ASP A 83 -0.90 9.06 -18.45
C ASP A 83 -0.24 9.88 -19.56
N PHE A 84 1.10 9.96 -19.55
CA PHE A 84 1.88 10.59 -20.61
C PHE A 84 3.33 10.08 -20.66
N VAL A 85 3.95 10.19 -21.83
CA VAL A 85 5.38 9.94 -22.08
C VAL A 85 5.89 11.03 -23.02
N ASP A 86 6.61 12.00 -22.47
CA ASP A 86 7.14 13.14 -23.24
C ASP A 86 8.66 13.06 -23.36
N LEU A 87 9.19 13.40 -24.54
CA LEU A 87 10.64 13.57 -24.77
C LEU A 87 10.93 15.06 -24.96
N ASN A 88 11.72 15.65 -24.06
CA ASN A 88 12.14 17.04 -24.15
C ASN A 88 13.64 17.17 -23.89
N ASN A 89 14.38 17.78 -24.81
CA ASN A 89 15.83 17.97 -24.74
C ASN A 89 16.61 16.69 -24.38
N GLY A 90 16.21 15.56 -24.98
CA GLY A 90 16.84 14.25 -24.75
C GLY A 90 16.49 13.59 -23.40
N LYS A 91 15.56 14.17 -22.62
CA LYS A 91 15.08 13.61 -21.35
C LYS A 91 13.63 13.16 -21.47
N PHE A 92 13.31 12.01 -20.88
CA PHE A 92 11.95 11.50 -20.78
C PHE A 92 11.25 12.00 -19.51
N TYR A 93 9.99 12.35 -19.66
CA TYR A 93 9.07 12.72 -18.59
C TYR A 93 7.88 11.77 -18.67
N VAL A 94 7.61 11.03 -17.60
CA VAL A 94 6.62 9.96 -17.61
C VAL A 94 5.69 10.10 -16.41
N GLY A 95 4.38 10.13 -16.67
CA GLY A 95 3.34 10.04 -15.67
C GLY A 95 2.70 8.66 -15.68
N VAL A 96 2.61 8.01 -14.51
CA VAL A 96 1.93 6.72 -14.35
C VAL A 96 1.00 6.81 -13.14
N CYS A 97 -0.23 6.37 -13.30
CA CYS A 97 -1.16 6.16 -12.20
C CYS A 97 -1.42 4.67 -11.97
N ALA A 98 -1.68 4.30 -10.72
CA ALA A 98 -2.03 2.94 -10.34
C ALA A 98 -3.14 2.96 -9.29
N PHE A 99 -4.07 2.02 -9.44
CA PHE A 99 -5.10 1.72 -8.46
C PHE A 99 -4.70 0.47 -7.70
N VAL A 100 -4.52 0.60 -6.39
CA VAL A 100 -4.11 -0.49 -5.50
C VAL A 100 -5.22 -0.76 -4.51
N LYS A 101 -5.71 -2.01 -4.51
CA LYS A 101 -6.69 -2.50 -3.53
C LYS A 101 -5.95 -3.23 -2.42
N VAL A 102 -6.20 -2.86 -1.17
CA VAL A 102 -5.73 -3.58 0.02
C VAL A 102 -6.91 -4.32 0.65
N GLN A 103 -6.67 -5.55 1.09
CA GLN A 103 -7.67 -6.42 1.71
C GLN A 103 -7.10 -7.05 2.98
N LEU A 104 -7.89 -7.11 4.04
CA LEU A 104 -7.56 -7.85 5.26
C LEU A 104 -8.19 -9.26 5.22
N LYS A 105 -7.77 -10.13 6.14
CA LYS A 105 -8.30 -11.51 6.28
C LYS A 105 -9.80 -11.60 6.55
N VAL A 106 -10.44 -10.51 6.96
CA VAL A 106 -11.89 -10.49 7.23
C VAL A 106 -12.68 -10.16 5.99
N SER A 107 -13.57 -11.08 5.61
CA SER A 107 -14.75 -10.76 4.82
C SER A 107 -15.85 -10.22 5.75
N MET A 108 -16.51 -9.13 5.34
CA MET A 108 -17.49 -8.37 6.12
C MET A 108 -18.37 -9.26 7.01
N LEU A 109 -18.37 -8.99 8.33
CA LEU A 109 -19.55 -9.24 9.14
C LEU A 109 -20.60 -8.23 8.70
N GLU A 110 -21.63 -8.68 7.98
CA GLU A 110 -22.91 -7.98 7.97
C GLU A 110 -23.39 -7.94 9.43
N ILE A 111 -23.46 -6.74 10.00
CA ILE A 111 -24.22 -6.46 11.23
C ILE A 111 -25.59 -5.97 10.79
#